data_AF-A0A084JHM9-F1
#
_entry.id   AF-A0A084JHM9-F1
#
_cell.length_a   1.000
_cell.length_b   1.000
_cell.length_c   1.000
_cell.angle_alpha   90.00
_cell.angle_beta   90.00
_cell.angle_gamma   90.00
#
_symmetry.space_group_name_H-M   'P 1'
#
loop_
_entity.id
_entity.type
_entity.pdbx_description
1 polymer ?
#
loop_
_entity_poly.entity_id
_entity_poly.type
_entity_poly.pdbx_seq_one_letter_code
_entity_poly.pdbx_strand_id
1 'polypeptide(L)'
;MDKYQISSLIKCVVWGIIWSIILVLIGLGIVHFTAHNLKDVLFIEGIILVILGISSFLGGNPMGLSLQGLGQTNAQYIANANLEVTKMEKEKTSTIKKNFKASINTISLVMGGVICIIINFII
;
A
#
# COMPACT_ATOMS: atom_id res chain seq x y z
N MET A 1 -6.17 -18.69 16.44
CA MET A 1 -6.28 -17.88 15.21
C MET A 1 -7.57 -18.28 14.52
N ASP A 2 -8.52 -17.36 14.36
CA ASP A 2 -9.84 -17.69 13.81
C ASP A 2 -9.75 -18.12 12.34
N LYS A 3 -10.62 -19.05 11.92
CA LYS A 3 -10.72 -19.55 10.53
C LYS A 3 -10.76 -18.41 9.48
N TYR A 4 -11.37 -17.28 9.83
CA TYR A 4 -11.47 -16.10 8.99
C TYR A 4 -10.11 -15.41 8.75
N GLN A 5 -9.27 -15.28 9.79
CA GLN A 5 -7.95 -14.68 9.64
C GLN A 5 -7.02 -15.57 8.79
N ILE A 6 -7.10 -16.89 8.95
CA ILE A 6 -6.33 -17.85 8.15
C ILE A 6 -6.69 -17.73 6.66
N SER A 7 -7.99 -17.68 6.32
CA SER A 7 -8.44 -17.50 4.93
C SER A 7 -7.95 -16.18 4.32
N SER A 8 -7.87 -15.12 5.14
CA SER A 8 -7.40 -13.81 4.72
C SER A 8 -5.88 -13.79 4.44
N LEU A 9 -5.09 -14.43 5.29
CA LEU A 9 -3.64 -14.55 5.11
C LEU A 9 -3.29 -15.37 3.87
N ILE A 10 -4.00 -16.48 3.62
CA ILE A 10 -3.80 -17.30 2.41
C ILE A 10 -4.04 -16.47 1.15
N LYS A 11 -5.12 -15.68 1.11
CA LYS A 11 -5.41 -14.78 -0.03
C LYS A 11 -4.32 -13.72 -0.24
N CYS A 12 -3.73 -13.21 0.84
CA CYS A 12 -2.62 -12.27 0.78
C CYS A 12 -1.37 -12.91 0.15
N VAL A 13 -1.03 -14.13 0.55
CA VAL A 13 0.14 -14.85 -0.01
C VAL A 13 -0.07 -15.14 -1.49
N VAL A 14 -1.27 -15.62 -1.86
CA VAL A 14 -1.60 -15.90 -3.27
C VAL A 14 -1.50 -14.63 -4.11
N TRP A 15 -2.03 -13.50 -3.64
CA TRP A 15 -1.88 -12.24 -4.36
C TRP A 15 -0.42 -11.77 -4.46
N GLY A 16 0.40 -12.00 -3.42
CA GLY A 16 1.80 -11.61 -3.42
C GLY A 16 2.61 -12.37 -4.48
N ILE A 17 2.32 -13.66 -4.63
CA ILE A 17 2.92 -14.50 -5.68
C ILE A 17 2.51 -13.99 -7.07
N ILE A 18 1.23 -13.67 -7.27
CA ILE A 18 0.75 -13.14 -8.56
C ILE A 18 1.45 -11.82 -8.90
N TRP A 19 1.59 -10.91 -7.94
CA TRP A 19 2.32 -9.65 -8.12
C TRP A 19 3.80 -9.88 -8.46
N SER A 20 4.44 -10.85 -7.82
CA SER A 20 5.83 -11.22 -8.13
C SER A 20 6.00 -11.75 -9.55
N ILE A 21 5.06 -12.57 -10.06
CA ILE A 21 5.08 -13.06 -11.44
C ILE A 21 4.96 -11.90 -12.43
N ILE A 22 4.07 -10.94 -12.16
CA ILE A 22 3.88 -9.75 -13.00
C ILE A 22 5.16 -8.92 -13.07
N LEU A 23 5.81 -8.67 -11.92
CA LEU A 23 7.11 -7.98 -11.82
C LEU A 23 8.19 -8.68 -12.66
N VAL A 24 8.31 -10.00 -12.56
CA VAL A 24 9.29 -10.76 -13.35
C VAL A 24 9.06 -10.59 -14.86
N LEU A 25 7.80 -10.58 -15.30
CA LEU A 25 7.46 -10.35 -16.71
C LEU A 25 7.83 -8.93 -17.17
N ILE A 26 7.61 -7.92 -16.32
CA ILE A 26 7.98 -6.53 -16.61
C ILE A 26 9.51 -6.41 -16.69
N GLY A 27 10.22 -6.99 -15.72
CA GLY A 27 11.68 -7.03 -15.71
C GLY A 27 12.27 -7.71 -16.96
N LEU A 28 11.70 -8.82 -17.41
CA LEU A 28 12.08 -9.48 -18.68
C LEU A 28 11.90 -8.55 -19.89
N GLY A 29 10.80 -7.79 -19.93
CA GLY A 29 10.58 -6.77 -20.95
C GLY A 29 11.67 -5.70 -20.94
N ILE A 30 12.00 -5.15 -19.76
CA ILE A 30 13.03 -4.12 -19.60
C ILE A 30 14.41 -4.64 -20.05
N VAL A 31 14.78 -5.86 -19.67
CA VAL A 31 16.03 -6.52 -20.09
C VAL A 31 16.07 -6.77 -21.60
N HIS A 32 14.93 -6.99 -22.24
CA HIS A 32 14.90 -7.12 -23.70
C HIS A 32 15.25 -5.81 -24.40
N PHE A 33 14.82 -4.67 -23.85
CA PHE A 33 15.10 -3.34 -24.40
C PHE A 33 16.42 -2.73 -23.91
N THR A 34 16.98 -3.23 -22.81
CA THR A 34 18.16 -2.66 -22.17
C THR A 34 19.14 -3.80 -21.89
N ALA A 35 20.40 -3.67 -22.32
CA ALA A 35 21.45 -4.68 -22.12
C ALA A 35 21.91 -4.82 -20.64
N HIS A 36 21.02 -4.57 -19.69
CA HIS A 36 21.25 -4.69 -18.26
C HIS A 36 20.92 -6.10 -17.80
N ASN A 37 21.59 -6.54 -16.73
CA ASN A 37 21.31 -7.85 -16.15
C ASN A 37 19.92 -7.86 -15.52
N LEU A 38 19.20 -8.97 -15.73
CA LEU A 38 17.87 -9.20 -15.15
C LEU A 38 17.88 -9.08 -13.63
N LYS A 39 18.99 -9.49 -13.02
CA LYS A 39 19.27 -9.29 -11.59
C LYS A 39 19.06 -7.82 -11.20
N ASP A 40 19.85 -6.90 -11.76
CA ASP A 40 19.84 -5.49 -11.37
C ASP A 40 18.48 -4.83 -11.60
N VAL A 41 17.79 -5.22 -12.68
CA VAL A 41 16.44 -4.74 -13.01
C VAL A 41 15.41 -5.21 -11.97
N LEU A 42 15.39 -6.48 -11.60
CA LEU A 42 14.45 -6.98 -10.58
C LEU A 42 14.70 -6.35 -9.20
N PHE A 43 15.96 -6.04 -8.88
CA PHE A 43 16.30 -5.40 -7.60
C PHE A 43 15.74 -3.98 -7.52
N ILE A 44 16.00 -3.16 -8.52
CA ILE A 44 15.52 -1.77 -8.53
C ILE A 44 13.99 -1.71 -8.61
N GLU A 45 13.38 -2.59 -9.40
CA GLU A 45 11.93 -2.68 -9.55
C GLU A 45 11.26 -3.13 -8.24
N GLY A 46 11.84 -4.13 -7.57
CA GLY A 46 11.38 -4.58 -6.25
C GLY A 46 11.43 -3.48 -5.19
N ILE A 47 12.50 -2.67 -5.14
CA ILE A 47 12.62 -1.54 -4.21
C ILE A 47 11.54 -0.49 -4.47
N ILE A 48 11.36 -0.09 -5.74
CA ILE A 48 10.35 0.90 -6.12
C ILE A 48 8.96 0.44 -5.67
N LEU A 49 8.66 -0.84 -5.88
CA LEU A 49 7.35 -1.40 -5.57
C LEU A 49 7.10 -1.51 -4.05
N VAL A 50 8.14 -1.80 -3.26
CA VAL A 50 8.07 -1.74 -1.78
C VAL A 50 7.78 -0.32 -1.32
N ILE A 51 8.45 0.69 -1.87
CA ILE A 51 8.22 2.10 -1.53
C ILE A 51 6.77 2.49 -1.85
N LEU A 52 6.28 2.18 -3.06
CA LEU A 52 4.90 2.46 -3.45
C LEU A 52 3.88 1.73 -2.57
N GLY A 53 4.17 0.48 -2.19
CA GLY A 53 3.34 -0.30 -1.29
C GLY A 53 3.23 0.32 0.10
N ILE A 54 4.36 0.75 0.68
CA ILE A 54 4.37 1.43 1.98
C ILE A 54 3.64 2.77 1.89
N SER A 55 3.92 3.57 0.86
CA SER A 55 3.24 4.86 0.65
C SER A 55 1.72 4.71 0.48
N SER A 56 1.26 3.63 -0.14
CA SER A 56 -0.17 3.31 -0.29
C SER A 56 -0.84 2.86 1.03
N PHE A 57 -0.04 2.47 2.03
CA PHE A 57 -0.54 2.11 3.36
C PHE A 57 -0.70 3.34 4.28
N LEU A 58 0.03 4.42 4.01
CA LEU A 58 -0.17 5.69 4.69
C LEU A 58 -1.49 6.33 4.21
N GLY A 59 -2.61 5.84 4.72
CA GLY A 59 -3.91 6.48 4.57
C GLY A 59 -3.84 7.92 5.10
N GLY A 60 -4.19 8.88 4.25
CA GLY A 60 -4.07 10.32 4.55
C GLY A 60 -4.70 10.66 5.90
N ASN A 61 -3.88 11.10 6.85
CA ASN A 61 -4.35 11.57 8.14
C ASN A 61 -4.75 13.05 8.00
N PRO A 62 -6.00 13.44 8.33
CA PRO A 62 -6.46 14.83 8.27
C PRO A 62 -5.76 15.76 9.28
N MET A 63 -4.83 15.26 10.09
CA MET A 63 -4.05 16.05 11.03
C MET A 63 -3.35 17.26 10.36
N GLY A 64 -2.94 17.14 9.09
CA GLY A 64 -2.41 18.28 8.32
C GLY A 64 -3.43 19.40 8.05
N LEU A 65 -4.69 19.04 7.78
CA LEU A 65 -5.80 19.99 7.62
C LEU A 65 -6.15 20.69 8.94
N SER A 66 -6.02 19.99 10.08
CA SER A 66 -6.24 20.60 11.40
C SER A 66 -5.17 21.64 11.76
N LEU A 67 -3.95 21.50 11.23
CA LEU A 67 -2.85 22.45 11.44
C LEU A 67 -3.09 23.78 10.72
N GLN A 68 -3.84 23.78 9.61
CA GLN A 68 -4.14 24.97 8.81
C GLN A 68 -4.98 26.01 9.56
N GLY A 69 -5.75 25.58 10.57
CA GLY A 69 -6.56 26.47 11.41
C GLY A 69 -5.87 26.99 12.66
N LEU A 70 -4.66 26.53 12.99
CA LEU A 70 -3.94 26.97 14.20
C LEU A 70 -3.51 28.43 14.07
N GLY A 71 -4.01 29.29 14.96
CA GLY A 71 -3.71 30.72 14.99
C GLY A 71 -4.79 31.63 14.39
N GLN A 72 -5.84 31.08 13.78
CA GLN A 72 -7.01 31.86 13.34
C GLN A 72 -8.03 32.03 14.46
N THR A 73 -8.65 33.21 14.56
CA THR A 73 -9.75 33.51 15.52
C THR A 73 -10.96 32.58 15.38
N ASN A 74 -11.12 31.94 14.22
CA ASN A 74 -12.18 30.98 13.91
C ASN A 74 -11.75 29.51 14.08
N ALA A 75 -10.61 29.23 14.72
CA ALA A 75 -10.06 27.86 14.86
C ALA A 75 -11.06 26.88 15.49
N GLN A 76 -11.88 27.33 16.45
CA GLN A 76 -12.91 26.47 17.08
C GLN A 76 -14.06 26.14 16.12
N TYR A 77 -14.46 27.07 15.25
CA TYR A 77 -15.48 26.83 14.22
C TYR A 77 -14.98 25.86 13.15
N ILE A 78 -13.75 26.07 12.66
CA ILE A 78 -13.12 25.19 11.67
C ILE A 78 -12.86 23.79 12.26
N ALA A 79 -12.42 23.71 13.52
CA ALA A 79 -12.25 22.44 14.20
C ALA A 79 -13.58 21.70 14.38
N ASN A 80 -14.66 22.39 14.72
CA ASN A 80 -15.99 21.75 14.85
C ASN A 80 -16.54 21.28 13.50
N ALA A 81 -16.44 22.11 12.45
CA ALA A 81 -16.83 21.71 11.10
C ALA A 81 -16.01 20.51 10.61
N ASN A 82 -14.69 20.50 10.84
CA ASN A 82 -13.82 19.37 10.51
C ASN A 82 -14.15 18.13 11.35
N LEU A 83 -14.50 18.28 12.63
CA LEU A 83 -14.93 17.17 13.48
C LEU A 83 -16.26 16.60 13.01
N GLU A 84 -17.20 17.43 12.58
CA GLU A 84 -18.51 17.02 12.04
C GLU A 84 -18.36 16.31 10.69
N VAL A 85 -17.52 16.84 9.80
CA VAL A 85 -17.16 16.17 8.53
C VAL A 85 -16.46 14.84 8.81
N THR A 86 -15.50 14.79 9.74
CA THR A 86 -14.83 13.54 10.13
C THR A 86 -15.82 12.55 10.75
N LYS A 87 -16.80 13.01 11.53
CA LYS A 87 -17.87 12.17 12.09
C LYS A 87 -18.74 11.58 10.98
N MET A 88 -19.13 12.41 10.00
CA MET A 88 -19.90 11.98 8.83
C MET A 88 -19.11 11.02 7.92
N GLU A 89 -17.82 11.26 7.71
CA GLU A 89 -16.93 10.35 6.98
C GLU A 89 -16.76 9.03 7.72
N LYS A 90 -16.62 9.07 9.04
CA LYS A 90 -16.52 7.87 9.89
C LYS A 90 -17.83 7.07 9.93
N GLU A 91 -18.98 7.74 9.93
CA GLU A 91 -20.30 7.09 9.84
C GLU A 91 -20.56 6.48 8.45
N LYS A 92 -20.20 7.16 7.35
CA LYS A 92 -20.21 6.55 6.00
C LYS A 92 -19.20 5.39 5.87
N THR A 93 -18.10 5.47 6.61
CA THR A 93 -17.04 4.44 6.66
C THR A 93 -17.35 3.30 7.64
N SER A 94 -18.52 3.27 8.29
CA SER A 94 -19.05 2.09 9.01
C SER A 94 -19.14 0.83 8.13
N THR A 95 -18.98 1.00 6.80
CA THR A 95 -18.58 -0.04 5.83
C THR A 95 -17.11 -0.50 6.01
N ILE A 96 -16.66 -0.71 7.26
CA ILE A 96 -15.28 -0.98 7.70
C ILE A 96 -14.65 -2.23 7.03
N LYS A 97 -15.49 -3.12 6.47
CA LYS A 97 -15.01 -4.31 5.73
C LYS A 97 -14.18 -3.97 4.47
N LYS A 98 -14.35 -2.79 3.84
CA LYS A 98 -13.59 -2.44 2.62
C LYS A 98 -12.14 -2.03 2.91
N ASN A 99 -11.86 -1.35 4.03
CA ASN A 99 -10.51 -0.93 4.39
C ASN A 99 -9.60 -2.12 4.73
N PHE A 100 -10.13 -3.17 5.36
CA PHE A 100 -9.33 -4.36 5.63
C PHE A 100 -8.89 -5.06 4.34
N LYS A 101 -9.79 -5.14 3.34
CA LYS A 101 -9.50 -5.74 2.03
C LYS A 101 -8.51 -4.90 1.22
N ALA A 102 -8.61 -3.57 1.29
CA ALA A 102 -7.63 -2.65 0.70
C ALA A 102 -6.26 -2.82 1.37
N SER A 103 -6.21 -2.83 2.71
CA SER A 103 -4.98 -3.04 3.49
C SER A 103 -4.30 -4.37 3.18
N ILE A 104 -5.04 -5.47 3.05
CA ILE A 104 -4.49 -6.78 2.66
C ILE A 104 -3.87 -6.74 1.27
N ASN A 105 -4.50 -6.05 0.33
CA ASN A 105 -3.97 -5.94 -1.03
C ASN A 105 -2.67 -5.12 -1.05
N THR A 106 -2.59 -4.06 -0.25
CA THR A 106 -1.37 -3.26 -0.12
C THR A 106 -0.24 -4.05 0.55
N ILE A 107 -0.54 -4.82 1.60
CA ILE A 107 0.43 -5.71 2.27
C ILE A 107 0.91 -6.79 1.29
N SER A 108 0.01 -7.32 0.48
CA SER A 108 0.33 -8.28 -0.57
C SER A 108 1.28 -7.70 -1.63
N LEU A 109 1.11 -6.42 -1.98
CA LEU A 109 1.97 -5.71 -2.91
C LEU A 109 3.41 -5.61 -2.37
N VAL A 110 3.55 -5.20 -1.10
CA VAL A 110 4.85 -5.13 -0.41
C VAL A 110 5.49 -6.52 -0.34
N MET A 111 4.71 -7.56 -0.02
CA MET A 111 5.20 -8.94 0.02
C MET A 111 5.72 -9.39 -1.35
N GLY A 112 5.03 -9.06 -2.44
CA GLY A 112 5.48 -9.35 -3.81
C GLY A 112 6.80 -8.67 -4.16
N GLY A 113 6.97 -7.39 -3.76
CA GLY A 113 8.23 -6.66 -3.93
C GLY A 113 9.41 -7.29 -3.15
N VAL A 114 9.17 -7.67 -1.89
CA VAL A 114 10.19 -8.36 -1.07
C VAL A 114 10.59 -9.70 -1.67
N ILE A 115 9.63 -10.48 -2.17
CA ILE A 115 9.90 -11.76 -2.84
C ILE A 115 10.77 -11.55 -4.09
N CYS A 116 10.51 -10.53 -4.90
CA CYS A 116 11.37 -10.18 -6.04
C CYS A 116 12.80 -9.83 -5.64
N ILE A 117 12.98 -9.08 -4.55
CA ILE A 117 14.31 -8.76 -4.01
C ILE A 117 15.02 -10.05 -3.54
N ILE A 118 14.31 -11.02 -2.97
CA ILE A 118 14.91 -12.30 -2.57
C ILE A 118 15.29 -13.15 -3.79
N ILE A 119 14.43 -13.20 -4.82
CA ILE A 119 14.70 -13.93 -6.06
C ILE A 119 15.97 -13.39 -6.75
N ASN A 120 16.21 -12.08 -6.68
CA ASN A 120 17.45 -11.47 -7.16
C ASN A 120 18.73 -12.06 -6.52
N PHE A 121 18.69 -12.49 -5.26
CA PHE A 121 19.88 -13.10 -4.64
C PHE A 121 20.15 -14.52 -5.14
N ILE A 122 19.15 -15.19 -5.72
CA ILE A 122 19.23 -16.57 -6.23
C ILE A 122 19.63 -16.60 -7.71
N ILE A 123 19.23 -15.59 -8.49
CA ILE A 123 19.56 -15.40 -9.91
C ILE A 123 20.88 -14.61 -10.05
#